data_AF-A0A4Q3WN39-F1
#
_entry.id   AF-A0A4Q3WN39-F1
#
_cell.length_a   1.000
_cell.length_b   1.000
_cell.length_c   1.000
_cell.angle_alpha   90.00
_cell.angle_beta   90.00
_cell.angle_gamma   90.00
#
_symmetry.space_group_name_H-M   'P 1'
#
loop_
_entity.id
_entity.type
_entity.pdbx_description
1 polymer ?
#
loop_
_entity_poly.entity_id
_entity_poly.type
_entity_poly.pdbx_seq_one_letter_code
_entity_poly.pdbx_strand_id
1 'polypeptide(L)'
;MMGETLGMMWAAQAPDRVGAAGGEFAFHVSTEAIPALRFFLKAGPGSSLRASGTIDGWRYLQGLTTYLERVYGGRMLGKAITPLTNRASNVENIAMRRNMMSTQTLMNSLDLAWNNPWGTGTTLPIWLPGALEVNTTAPALISRAEATLKGGTTAVATLYVPPGADSLRITGAGIGKLRVVGLPFKAADGVVRVYFAGKTGWQKFSLVAGADAKISGARFEKK
;
A
#
# COMPACT_ATOMS: atom_id res chain seq x y z
N MET A 1 12.17 -0.34 18.34
CA MET A 1 13.34 0.06 17.55
C MET A 1 13.22 -0.29 16.06
N MET A 2 13.00 -1.54 15.62
CA MET A 2 12.93 -1.86 14.16
C MET A 2 11.80 -1.17 13.36
N GLY A 3 10.64 -0.92 13.98
CA GLY A 3 9.51 -0.26 13.29
C GLY A 3 9.70 1.24 13.07
N GLU A 4 10.46 1.91 13.94
CA GLU A 4 10.82 3.34 13.80
C GLU A 4 11.90 3.53 12.73
N THR A 5 12.81 2.56 12.59
CA THR A 5 13.86 2.57 11.56
C THR A 5 13.29 2.40 10.16
N LEU A 6 12.27 1.55 9.96
CA LEU A 6 11.70 1.30 8.63
C LEU A 6 10.95 2.51 8.04
N GLY A 7 10.16 3.21 8.87
CA GLY A 7 9.51 4.45 8.46
C GLY A 7 10.53 5.54 8.09
N MET A 8 11.65 5.62 8.83
CA MET A 8 12.75 6.55 8.55
C MET A 8 13.56 6.15 7.30
N MET A 9 13.82 4.87 7.06
CA MET A 9 14.59 4.39 5.90
C MET A 9 13.81 4.53 4.60
N TRP A 10 12.49 4.34 4.62
CA TRP A 10 11.63 4.60 3.47
C TRP A 10 11.40 6.10 3.20
N ALA A 11 11.40 6.93 4.25
CA ALA A 11 11.26 8.38 4.15
C ALA A 11 12.58 9.13 3.85
N ALA A 12 13.73 8.49 4.03
CA ALA A 12 15.01 9.03 3.62
C ALA A 12 15.07 9.10 2.09
N GLN A 13 15.16 10.32 1.54
CA GLN A 13 15.43 10.54 0.10
C GLN A 13 16.78 9.91 -0.35
N ALA A 14 17.64 9.53 0.60
CA ALA A 14 18.89 8.82 0.39
C ALA A 14 19.12 7.86 1.59
N PRO A 15 18.70 6.59 1.51
CA PRO A 15 18.90 5.61 2.59
C PRO A 15 20.38 5.42 2.97
N ASP A 16 21.28 5.67 2.02
CA ASP A 16 22.74 5.64 2.19
C ASP A 16 23.24 6.63 3.26
N ARG A 17 22.51 7.74 3.48
CA ARG A 17 22.86 8.77 4.50
C ARG A 17 22.47 8.37 5.92
N VAL A 18 21.70 7.30 6.09
CA VAL A 18 21.28 6.75 7.40
C VAL A 18 22.21 5.61 7.85
N GLY A 19 23.35 5.41 7.16
CA GLY A 19 24.38 4.45 7.53
C GLY A 19 24.15 3.02 7.03
N ALA A 20 23.05 2.75 6.33
CA ALA A 20 22.89 1.50 5.60
C ALA A 20 23.67 1.62 4.28
N ALA A 21 24.78 0.92 4.15
CA ALA A 21 25.40 0.76 2.83
C ALA A 21 24.32 0.25 1.86
N GLY A 22 24.22 0.77 0.63
CA GLY A 22 23.11 0.46 -0.28
C GLY A 22 22.80 -1.04 -0.47
N GLY A 23 23.78 -1.91 -0.20
CA GLY A 23 23.61 -3.37 -0.11
C GLY A 23 22.78 -3.86 1.08
N GLU A 24 22.92 -3.29 2.29
CA GLU A 24 22.16 -3.67 3.48
C GLU A 24 20.68 -3.31 3.36
N PHE A 25 20.39 -2.14 2.78
CA PHE A 25 19.01 -1.73 2.50
C PHE A 25 18.36 -2.63 1.45
N ALA A 26 19.04 -2.89 0.33
CA ALA A 26 18.54 -3.80 -0.70
C ALA A 26 18.35 -5.22 -0.17
N PHE A 27 19.28 -5.69 0.67
CA PHE A 27 19.19 -6.96 1.37
C PHE A 27 17.94 -7.00 2.24
N HIS A 28 17.77 -6.04 3.14
CA HIS A 28 16.58 -5.94 4.00
C HIS A 28 15.28 -5.91 3.20
N VAL A 29 15.23 -5.13 2.12
CA VAL A 29 14.04 -5.09 1.26
C VAL A 29 13.74 -6.48 0.67
N SER A 30 14.76 -7.21 0.25
CA SER A 30 14.61 -8.53 -0.36
C SER A 30 14.22 -9.63 0.64
N THR A 31 14.75 -9.60 1.87
CA THR A 31 14.59 -10.66 2.87
C THR A 31 13.42 -10.42 3.82
N GLU A 32 13.04 -9.17 4.03
CA GLU A 32 12.04 -8.79 5.04
C GLU A 32 10.83 -8.09 4.41
N ALA A 33 11.05 -6.96 3.73
CA ALA A 33 9.95 -6.10 3.28
C ALA A 33 9.09 -6.75 2.17
N ILE A 34 9.70 -7.34 1.14
CA ILE A 34 8.95 -8.03 0.07
C ILE A 34 8.21 -9.24 0.61
N PRO A 35 8.84 -10.16 1.37
CA PRO A 35 8.13 -11.31 1.91
C PRO A 35 7.00 -10.92 2.88
N ALA A 36 7.13 -9.83 3.63
CA ALA A 36 6.06 -9.31 4.48
C ALA A 36 4.93 -8.68 3.65
N LEU A 37 5.25 -7.85 2.65
CA LEU A 37 4.26 -7.27 1.74
C LEU A 37 3.44 -8.35 1.02
N ARG A 38 4.10 -9.36 0.46
CA ARG A 38 3.42 -10.49 -0.20
C ARG A 38 2.54 -11.27 0.77
N PHE A 39 3.00 -11.44 2.01
CA PHE A 39 2.24 -12.10 3.06
C PHE A 39 0.95 -11.33 3.39
N PHE A 40 1.04 -10.00 3.57
CA PHE A 40 -0.14 -9.15 3.76
C PHE A 40 -1.09 -9.20 2.56
N LEU A 41 -0.59 -9.02 1.34
CA LEU A 41 -1.43 -9.00 0.12
C LEU A 41 -2.18 -10.32 -0.08
N LYS A 42 -1.52 -11.46 0.20
CA LYS A 42 -2.14 -12.80 0.13
C LYS A 42 -3.20 -13.01 1.22
N ALA A 43 -2.92 -12.60 2.45
CA ALA A 43 -3.85 -12.74 3.57
C ALA A 43 -5.03 -11.77 3.49
N GLY A 44 -4.78 -10.58 2.94
CA GLY A 44 -5.76 -9.51 2.79
C GLY A 44 -6.17 -8.85 4.12
N PRO A 45 -6.87 -7.70 4.05
CA PRO A 45 -7.25 -6.87 5.20
C PRO A 45 -8.26 -7.53 6.16
N GLY A 46 -8.99 -8.55 5.70
CA GLY A 46 -9.96 -9.30 6.50
C GLY A 46 -9.37 -10.46 7.33
N SER A 47 -8.06 -10.69 7.25
CA SER A 47 -7.40 -11.82 7.92
C SER A 47 -7.51 -11.75 9.45
N SER A 48 -7.63 -12.91 10.10
CA SER A 48 -7.57 -13.04 11.57
C SER A 48 -6.21 -12.63 12.15
N LEU A 49 -5.16 -12.60 11.32
CA LEU A 49 -3.81 -12.13 11.69
C LEU A 49 -3.79 -10.68 12.18
N ARG A 50 -4.83 -9.89 11.89
CA ARG A 50 -4.99 -8.52 12.40
C ARG A 50 -4.97 -8.42 13.93
N ALA A 51 -5.44 -9.46 14.62
CA ALA A 51 -5.50 -9.53 16.08
C ALA A 51 -4.45 -10.48 16.67
N SER A 52 -3.58 -11.06 15.82
CA SER A 52 -2.58 -12.03 16.27
C SER A 52 -1.35 -11.35 16.85
N GLY A 53 -0.91 -11.80 18.02
CA GLY A 53 0.37 -11.44 18.62
C GLY A 53 1.54 -12.36 18.23
N THR A 54 1.30 -13.32 17.33
CA THR A 54 2.33 -14.29 16.88
C THR A 54 3.31 -13.68 15.89
N ILE A 55 4.38 -14.42 15.56
CA ILE A 55 5.34 -14.03 14.50
C ILE A 55 4.64 -13.71 13.18
N ASP A 56 3.62 -14.49 12.80
CA ASP A 56 2.82 -14.22 11.61
C ASP A 56 1.99 -12.93 11.72
N GLY A 57 1.50 -12.61 12.93
CA GLY A 57 0.86 -11.33 13.21
C GLY A 57 1.82 -10.15 13.04
N TRP A 58 3.06 -10.28 13.50
CA TRP A 58 4.12 -9.29 13.30
C TRP A 58 4.51 -9.13 11.83
N ARG A 59 4.66 -10.24 11.11
CA ARG A 59 4.92 -10.23 9.67
C ARG A 59 3.78 -9.58 8.89
N TYR A 60 2.54 -9.82 9.31
CA TYR A 60 1.37 -9.15 8.74
C TYR A 60 1.40 -7.64 8.99
N LEU A 61 1.73 -7.20 10.22
CA LEU A 61 1.89 -5.78 10.55
C LEU A 61 2.95 -5.11 9.66
N GLN A 62 4.12 -5.73 9.53
CA GLN A 62 5.22 -5.24 8.69
C GLN A 62 4.83 -5.17 7.21
N GLY A 63 4.04 -6.14 6.74
CA GLY A 63 3.48 -6.13 5.39
C GLY A 63 2.52 -4.96 5.19
N LEU A 64 1.63 -4.71 6.15
CA LEU A 64 0.70 -3.58 6.11
C LEU A 64 1.43 -2.23 6.15
N THR A 65 2.45 -2.04 6.99
CA THR A 65 3.21 -0.78 7.04
C THR A 65 3.97 -0.53 5.74
N THR A 66 4.61 -1.57 5.18
CA THR A 66 5.28 -1.52 3.87
C THR A 66 4.28 -1.17 2.78
N TYR A 67 3.11 -1.80 2.78
CA TYR A 67 2.03 -1.51 1.84
C TYR A 67 1.58 -0.05 1.91
N LEU A 68 1.26 0.46 3.11
CA LEU A 68 0.75 1.81 3.29
C LEU A 68 1.75 2.86 2.84
N GLU A 69 3.02 2.69 3.21
CA GLU A 69 4.07 3.58 2.81
C GLU A 69 4.27 3.55 1.30
N ARG A 70 4.39 2.37 0.70
CA ARG A 70 4.70 2.24 -0.72
C ARG A 70 3.54 2.71 -1.60
N VAL A 71 2.31 2.32 -1.29
CA VAL A 71 1.12 2.63 -2.09
C VAL A 71 0.70 4.09 -1.93
N TYR A 72 0.61 4.59 -0.68
CA TYR A 72 0.04 5.92 -0.38
C TYR A 72 1.07 6.97 0.03
N GLY A 73 2.32 6.58 0.27
CA GLY A 73 3.40 7.47 0.69
C GLY A 73 3.59 7.52 2.21
N GLY A 74 4.81 7.86 2.62
CA GLY A 74 5.19 7.96 4.04
C GLY A 74 4.35 8.97 4.85
N ARG A 75 3.81 10.02 4.21
CA ARG A 75 2.90 10.97 4.89
C ARG A 75 1.62 10.30 5.38
N MET A 76 1.04 9.40 4.58
CA MET A 76 -0.14 8.64 4.98
C MET A 76 0.19 7.67 6.11
N LEU A 77 1.28 6.91 5.97
CA LEU A 77 1.74 6.02 7.06
C LEU A 77 1.97 6.81 8.36
N GLY A 78 2.62 7.97 8.28
CA GLY A 78 2.84 8.86 9.43
C GLY A 78 1.52 9.26 10.11
N LYS A 79 0.53 9.74 9.34
CA LYS A 79 -0.81 10.06 9.87
C LYS A 79 -1.49 8.86 10.54
N ALA A 80 -1.32 7.65 10.02
CA ALA A 80 -1.89 6.45 10.60
C ALA A 80 -1.18 6.01 11.90
N ILE A 81 0.12 6.29 12.02
CA ILE A 81 0.92 5.92 13.19
C ILE A 81 0.83 6.98 14.31
N THR A 82 0.73 8.28 14.00
CA THR A 82 0.75 9.36 15.02
C THR A 82 -0.27 9.18 16.15
N PRO A 83 -1.54 8.80 15.91
CA PRO A 83 -2.49 8.55 16.99
C PRO A 83 -2.06 7.38 17.89
N LEU A 84 -1.39 6.38 17.32
CA LEU A 84 -0.88 5.21 18.06
C LEU A 84 0.28 5.59 18.95
N THR A 85 1.24 6.35 18.43
CA THR A 85 2.41 6.81 19.19
C THR A 85 2.00 7.72 20.34
N ASN A 86 1.02 8.60 20.11
CA ASN A 86 0.50 9.50 21.16
C ASN A 86 -0.16 8.71 22.29
N ARG A 87 -0.97 7.69 21.97
CA ARG A 87 -1.58 6.80 22.99
C ARG A 87 -0.55 5.99 23.75
N ALA A 88 0.52 5.59 23.07
CA ALA A 88 1.59 4.75 23.62
C ALA A 88 2.65 5.53 24.42
N SER A 89 2.71 6.86 24.25
CA SER A 89 3.76 7.74 24.82
C SER A 89 3.82 7.72 26.35
N ASN A 90 2.65 7.62 27.01
CA ASN A 90 2.52 7.65 28.46
C ASN A 90 2.46 6.26 29.12
N VAL A 91 2.77 5.20 28.36
CA VAL A 91 2.74 3.82 28.87
C VAL A 91 4.16 3.35 29.15
N GLU A 92 4.51 3.21 30.43
CA GLU A 92 5.84 2.77 30.88
C GLU A 92 6.12 1.30 30.55
N ASN A 93 5.11 0.44 30.63
CA ASN A 93 5.26 -0.99 30.34
C ASN A 93 5.42 -1.26 28.84
N ILE A 94 6.60 -1.77 28.44
CA ILE A 94 6.95 -2.08 27.04
C ILE A 94 5.98 -3.09 26.40
N ALA A 95 5.55 -4.11 27.12
CA ALA A 95 4.61 -5.11 26.61
C ALA A 95 3.24 -4.49 26.35
N MET A 96 2.77 -3.64 27.27
CA MET A 96 1.52 -2.91 27.12
C MET A 96 1.59 -1.91 25.97
N ARG A 97 2.72 -1.20 25.81
CA ARG A 97 2.99 -0.31 24.67
C ARG A 97 2.94 -1.05 23.33
N ARG A 98 3.52 -2.26 23.26
CA ARG A 98 3.50 -3.12 22.05
C ARG A 98 2.08 -3.59 21.71
N ASN A 99 1.28 -3.97 22.71
CA ASN A 99 -0.12 -4.36 22.49
C ASN A 99 -0.97 -3.20 21.93
N MET A 100 -0.66 -1.96 22.30
CA MET A 100 -1.33 -0.78 21.73
C MET A 100 -0.93 -0.51 20.28
N MET A 101 0.26 -0.93 19.86
CA MET A 101 0.79 -0.81 18.50
C MET A 101 0.62 -2.11 17.71
N SER A 102 -0.61 -2.61 17.63
CA SER A 102 -0.97 -3.81 16.85
C SER A 102 -1.46 -3.47 15.44
N THR A 103 -1.52 -4.49 14.57
CA THR A 103 -2.15 -4.39 13.26
C THR A 103 -3.59 -3.89 13.36
N GLN A 104 -4.38 -4.42 14.30
CA GLN A 104 -5.76 -3.97 14.50
C GLN A 104 -5.81 -2.48 14.80
N THR A 105 -4.93 -1.97 15.66
CA THR A 105 -4.90 -0.55 16.00
C THR A 105 -4.49 0.31 14.80
N LEU A 106 -3.52 -0.15 14.01
CA LEU A 106 -3.12 0.52 12.77
C LEU A 106 -4.27 0.58 11.76
N MET A 107 -4.95 -0.55 11.52
CA MET A 107 -6.11 -0.65 10.64
C MET A 107 -7.24 0.29 11.09
N ASN A 108 -7.56 0.32 12.39
CA ASN A 108 -8.56 1.23 12.94
C ASN A 108 -8.16 2.71 12.79
N SER A 109 -6.86 3.01 12.77
CA SER A 109 -6.36 4.37 12.61
C SER A 109 -6.32 4.82 11.14
N LEU A 110 -6.48 3.91 10.18
CA LEU A 110 -6.51 4.26 8.75
C LEU A 110 -7.68 5.19 8.43
N ASP A 111 -8.86 4.89 8.94
CA ASP A 111 -10.06 5.69 8.71
C ASP A 111 -9.83 7.14 9.18
N LEU A 112 -9.17 7.31 10.33
CA LEU A 112 -8.79 8.61 10.88
C LEU A 112 -7.67 9.28 10.08
N ALA A 113 -6.69 8.52 9.61
CA ALA A 113 -5.60 9.04 8.78
C ALA A 113 -6.09 9.58 7.43
N TRP A 114 -7.20 9.01 6.95
CA TRP A 114 -7.95 9.49 5.80
C TRP A 114 -8.99 10.57 6.11
N ASN A 115 -8.96 11.16 7.31
CA ASN A 115 -9.74 12.36 7.57
C ASN A 115 -9.24 13.51 6.70
N ASN A 116 -10.10 14.02 5.82
CA ASN A 116 -9.77 14.95 4.74
C ASN A 116 -8.57 14.48 3.87
N PRO A 117 -8.72 13.38 3.12
CA PRO A 117 -7.62 12.78 2.38
C PRO A 117 -7.24 13.61 1.14
N TRP A 118 -8.12 14.53 0.75
CA TRP A 118 -8.03 15.35 -0.44
C TRP A 118 -7.38 16.72 -0.20
N GLY A 119 -7.36 17.21 1.05
CA GLY A 119 -7.00 18.60 1.34
C GLY A 119 -7.86 19.55 0.49
N THR A 120 -7.22 20.43 -0.26
CA THR A 120 -7.87 21.33 -1.23
C THR A 120 -8.00 20.73 -2.65
N GLY A 121 -7.40 19.56 -2.91
CA GLY A 121 -7.34 18.95 -4.23
C GLY A 121 -8.52 18.02 -4.55
N THR A 122 -8.57 17.55 -5.80
CA THR A 122 -9.56 16.57 -6.30
C THR A 122 -8.94 15.23 -6.71
N THR A 123 -7.61 15.12 -6.61
CA THR A 123 -6.88 13.91 -6.99
C THR A 123 -5.91 13.49 -5.90
N LEU A 124 -5.74 12.19 -5.73
CA LEU A 124 -4.79 11.62 -4.78
C LEU A 124 -3.94 10.56 -5.48
N PRO A 125 -2.65 10.82 -5.76
CA PRO A 125 -1.78 9.87 -6.45
C PRO A 125 -1.44 8.67 -5.55
N ILE A 126 -1.30 7.50 -6.17
CA ILE A 126 -0.82 6.28 -5.52
C ILE A 126 0.17 5.54 -6.40
N TRP A 127 1.00 4.70 -5.78
CA TRP A 127 1.78 3.70 -6.50
C TRP A 127 1.02 2.37 -6.53
N LEU A 128 0.16 2.20 -7.54
CA LEU A 128 -0.68 1.01 -7.71
C LEU A 128 0.09 -0.33 -7.72
N PRO A 129 1.30 -0.44 -8.31
CA PRO A 129 2.04 -1.71 -8.28
C PRO A 129 2.26 -2.29 -6.89
N GLY A 130 2.40 -1.46 -5.85
CA GLY A 130 2.54 -1.92 -4.46
C GLY A 130 1.28 -2.57 -3.89
N ALA A 131 0.13 -2.40 -4.56
CA ALA A 131 -1.15 -2.97 -4.18
C ALA A 131 -1.54 -4.21 -4.99
N LEU A 132 -0.70 -4.62 -5.95
CA LEU A 132 -0.95 -5.78 -6.80
C LEU A 132 -0.28 -7.03 -6.21
N GLU A 133 -0.99 -8.15 -6.21
CA GLU A 133 -0.47 -9.49 -5.94
C GLU A 133 0.37 -9.98 -7.14
N VAL A 134 1.44 -9.26 -7.48
CA VAL A 134 2.40 -9.60 -8.54
C VAL A 134 3.79 -9.83 -7.95
N ASN A 135 4.69 -10.41 -8.74
CA ASN A 135 6.09 -10.60 -8.33
C ASN A 135 6.83 -9.26 -8.27
N THR A 136 6.70 -8.53 -7.17
CA THR A 136 7.48 -7.33 -6.89
C THR A 136 8.92 -7.71 -6.55
N THR A 137 9.90 -7.05 -7.18
CA THR A 137 11.33 -7.19 -6.90
C THR A 137 11.82 -6.08 -5.97
N ALA A 138 12.98 -6.26 -5.33
CA ALA A 138 13.55 -5.22 -4.46
C ALA A 138 13.82 -3.91 -5.20
N PRO A 139 14.44 -3.91 -6.40
CA PRO A 139 14.60 -2.69 -7.18
C PRO A 139 13.27 -2.00 -7.49
N ALA A 140 12.23 -2.77 -7.83
CA ALA A 140 10.91 -2.21 -8.13
C ALA A 140 10.24 -1.58 -6.89
N LEU A 141 10.37 -2.23 -5.73
CA LEU A 141 9.82 -1.70 -4.47
C LEU A 141 10.57 -0.46 -3.99
N ILE A 142 11.90 -0.45 -4.11
CA ILE A 142 12.77 0.67 -3.72
C ILE A 142 12.48 1.91 -4.57
N SER A 143 12.50 1.75 -5.89
CA SER A 143 12.35 2.86 -6.85
C SER A 143 10.90 3.23 -7.16
N ARG A 144 9.93 2.48 -6.63
CA ARG A 144 8.51 2.56 -7.04
C ARG A 144 8.37 2.44 -8.57
N ALA A 145 9.04 1.45 -9.13
CA ALA A 145 9.03 1.21 -10.56
C ALA A 145 7.63 0.94 -11.10
N GLU A 146 7.46 1.19 -12.39
CA GLU A 146 6.27 0.83 -13.15
C GLU A 146 6.06 -0.69 -13.15
N ALA A 147 4.81 -1.14 -13.29
CA ALA A 147 4.51 -2.56 -13.40
C ALA A 147 4.19 -2.95 -14.85
N THR A 148 4.75 -4.07 -15.31
CA THR A 148 4.37 -4.69 -16.58
C THR A 148 3.50 -5.90 -16.31
N LEU A 149 2.31 -5.93 -16.90
CA LEU A 149 1.41 -7.07 -16.95
C LEU A 149 1.50 -7.68 -18.34
N LYS A 150 1.87 -8.96 -18.42
CA LYS A 150 1.90 -9.69 -19.69
C LYS A 150 0.47 -9.98 -20.16
N GLY A 151 0.25 -9.99 -21.48
CA GLY A 151 -1.02 -10.42 -22.07
C GLY A 151 -1.47 -11.79 -21.52
N GLY A 152 -2.75 -11.92 -21.23
CA GLY A 152 -3.37 -13.10 -20.62
C GLY A 152 -3.20 -13.22 -19.11
N THR A 153 -2.41 -12.37 -18.46
CA THR A 153 -2.21 -12.45 -17.00
C THR A 153 -3.30 -11.71 -16.22
N THR A 154 -3.54 -12.19 -15.00
CA THR A 154 -4.42 -11.54 -14.03
C THR A 154 -3.60 -11.06 -12.84
N ALA A 155 -3.75 -9.81 -12.47
CA ALA A 155 -3.18 -9.23 -11.26
C ALA A 155 -4.30 -8.82 -10.30
N VAL A 156 -4.26 -9.31 -9.08
CA VAL A 156 -5.25 -8.99 -8.05
C VAL A 156 -4.80 -7.74 -7.29
N ALA A 157 -5.66 -6.73 -7.22
CA ALA A 157 -5.42 -5.49 -6.52
C ALA A 157 -6.19 -5.47 -5.19
N THR A 158 -5.49 -5.11 -4.11
CA THR A 158 -6.10 -4.82 -2.80
C THR A 158 -5.82 -3.36 -2.44
N LEU A 159 -6.86 -2.52 -2.41
CA LEU A 159 -6.75 -1.07 -2.18
C LEU A 159 -7.65 -0.61 -1.06
N TYR A 160 -7.12 0.21 -0.15
CA TYR A 160 -7.96 1.07 0.68
C TYR A 160 -8.44 2.27 -0.15
N VAL A 161 -9.77 2.39 -0.33
CA VAL A 161 -10.41 3.48 -1.05
C VAL A 161 -10.73 4.60 -0.06
N PRO A 162 -10.15 5.80 -0.22
CA PRO A 162 -10.37 6.89 0.73
C PRO A 162 -11.82 7.41 0.64
N PRO A 163 -12.37 7.94 1.74
CA PRO A 163 -13.69 8.57 1.72
C PRO A 163 -13.81 9.67 0.65
N GLY A 164 -14.91 9.65 -0.11
CA GLY A 164 -15.17 10.59 -1.20
C GLY A 164 -14.46 10.26 -2.52
N ALA A 165 -13.76 9.13 -2.65
CA ALA A 165 -13.22 8.70 -3.94
C ALA A 165 -14.33 8.17 -4.84
N ASP A 166 -14.47 8.75 -6.02
CA ASP A 166 -15.42 8.27 -7.03
C ASP A 166 -14.79 7.21 -7.93
N SER A 167 -13.52 7.41 -8.30
CA SER A 167 -12.82 6.52 -9.19
C SER A 167 -11.32 6.44 -8.94
N LEU A 168 -10.71 5.37 -9.45
CA LEU A 168 -9.27 5.22 -9.60
C LEU A 168 -8.94 5.29 -11.09
N ARG A 169 -8.17 6.30 -11.47
CA ARG A 169 -7.60 6.42 -12.82
C ARG A 169 -6.25 5.75 -12.86
N ILE A 170 -6.08 4.81 -13.78
CA ILE A 170 -4.87 4.06 -14.08
C ILE A 170 -4.40 4.48 -15.47
N THR A 171 -3.11 4.76 -15.63
CA THR A 171 -2.52 5.25 -16.89
C THR A 171 -1.27 4.47 -17.28
N GLY A 172 -1.00 4.43 -18.57
CA GLY A 172 0.23 3.88 -19.15
C GLY A 172 0.03 3.17 -20.48
N ALA A 173 1.10 2.56 -20.99
CA ALA A 173 1.09 1.89 -22.30
C ALA A 173 0.24 0.61 -22.26
N GLY A 174 -0.57 0.36 -23.29
CA GLY A 174 -1.43 -0.84 -23.36
C GLY A 174 -2.58 -0.89 -22.34
N ILE A 175 -2.72 0.11 -21.46
CA ILE A 175 -3.73 0.12 -20.39
C ILE A 175 -5.17 0.08 -20.92
N GLY A 176 -5.42 0.62 -22.11
CA GLY A 176 -6.73 0.53 -22.76
C GLY A 176 -7.18 -0.91 -23.07
N LYS A 177 -6.28 -1.89 -22.99
CA LYS A 177 -6.56 -3.32 -23.12
C LYS A 177 -6.70 -4.05 -21.78
N LEU A 178 -6.64 -3.33 -20.65
CA LEU A 178 -6.95 -3.91 -19.35
C LEU A 178 -8.46 -3.99 -19.15
N ARG A 179 -8.91 -5.16 -18.69
CA ARG A 179 -10.26 -5.36 -18.16
C ARG A 179 -10.21 -5.39 -16.64
N VAL A 180 -11.22 -4.81 -16.00
CA VAL A 180 -11.37 -4.85 -14.54
C VAL A 180 -12.48 -5.81 -14.17
N VAL A 181 -12.25 -6.64 -13.16
CA VAL A 181 -13.22 -7.61 -12.63
C VAL A 181 -13.49 -7.28 -11.17
N GLY A 182 -14.77 -7.26 -10.80
CA GLY A 182 -15.24 -6.97 -9.43
C GLY A 182 -15.69 -5.52 -9.19
N LEU A 183 -15.35 -4.59 -10.08
CA LEU A 183 -15.79 -3.19 -10.02
C LEU A 183 -16.17 -2.66 -11.41
N PRO A 184 -17.15 -1.73 -11.51
CA PRO A 184 -17.44 -1.05 -12.76
C PRO A 184 -16.21 -0.28 -13.27
N PHE A 185 -15.99 -0.28 -14.58
CA PHE A 185 -14.85 0.41 -15.17
C PHE A 185 -15.15 0.96 -16.56
N LYS A 186 -14.32 1.90 -17.01
CA LYS A 186 -14.26 2.38 -18.39
C LYS A 186 -12.82 2.36 -18.87
N ALA A 187 -12.57 1.70 -19.99
CA ALA A 187 -11.27 1.70 -20.66
C ALA A 187 -11.33 2.63 -21.88
N ALA A 188 -10.26 3.39 -22.08
CA ALA A 188 -9.97 4.17 -23.28
C ALA A 188 -8.47 4.09 -23.54
N ASP A 189 -8.01 4.54 -24.71
CA ASP A 189 -6.57 4.44 -25.04
C ASP A 189 -5.71 5.16 -23.99
N GLY A 190 -4.77 4.40 -23.43
CA GLY A 190 -3.84 4.85 -22.38
C GLY A 190 -4.43 5.02 -20.98
N VAL A 191 -5.74 4.80 -20.76
CA VAL A 191 -6.41 5.07 -19.48
C VAL A 191 -7.49 4.03 -19.15
N VAL A 192 -7.48 3.55 -17.91
CA VAL A 192 -8.61 2.82 -17.32
C VAL A 192 -9.08 3.58 -16.09
N ARG A 193 -10.40 3.79 -15.98
CA ARG A 193 -11.03 4.28 -14.76
C ARG A 193 -11.84 3.18 -14.12
N VAL A 194 -11.55 2.88 -12.86
CA VAL A 194 -12.32 1.98 -12.00
C VAL A 194 -13.22 2.83 -11.12
N TYR A 195 -14.52 2.54 -11.06
CA TYR A 195 -15.49 3.30 -10.29
C TYR A 195 -15.85 2.58 -9.00
N PHE A 196 -15.90 3.32 -7.89
CA PHE A 196 -16.16 2.76 -6.57
C PHE A 196 -17.63 2.84 -6.14
N ALA A 197 -18.46 3.62 -6.85
CA ALA A 197 -19.90 3.72 -6.59
C ALA A 197 -20.24 4.00 -5.11
N GLY A 198 -19.50 4.92 -4.47
CA GLY A 198 -19.68 5.29 -3.07
C GLY A 198 -19.05 4.32 -2.05
N LYS A 199 -18.42 3.22 -2.50
CA LYS A 199 -17.69 2.31 -1.61
C LYS A 199 -16.39 2.96 -1.13
N THR A 200 -16.14 2.84 0.17
CA THR A 200 -14.91 3.29 0.83
C THR A 200 -14.27 2.12 1.60
N GLY A 201 -13.06 2.32 2.11
CA GLY A 201 -12.33 1.28 2.83
C GLY A 201 -11.72 0.23 1.89
N TRP A 202 -11.40 -0.95 2.43
CA TRP A 202 -10.71 -2.00 1.68
C TRP A 202 -11.56 -2.60 0.56
N GLN A 203 -11.09 -2.46 -0.67
CA GLN A 203 -11.68 -3.03 -1.88
C GLN A 203 -10.68 -3.97 -2.56
N LYS A 204 -11.21 -5.06 -3.13
CA LYS A 204 -10.44 -6.04 -3.89
C LYS A 204 -11.03 -6.17 -5.29
N PHE A 205 -10.20 -6.12 -6.31
CA PHE A 205 -10.59 -6.29 -7.71
C PHE A 205 -9.43 -6.86 -8.52
N SER A 206 -9.70 -7.38 -9.72
CA SER A 206 -8.67 -7.94 -10.58
C SER A 206 -8.49 -7.13 -11.85
N LEU A 207 -7.23 -6.98 -12.27
CA LEU A 207 -6.83 -6.44 -13.56
C LEU A 207 -6.45 -7.61 -14.47
N VAL A 208 -7.17 -7.76 -15.57
CA VAL A 208 -6.91 -8.80 -16.58
C VAL A 208 -6.33 -8.12 -17.81
N ALA A 209 -5.10 -8.48 -18.17
CA ALA A 209 -4.39 -7.88 -19.28
C ALA A 209 -4.75 -8.59 -20.59
N GLY A 210 -5.49 -7.92 -21.48
CA GLY A 210 -5.79 -8.47 -22.82
C GLY A 210 -4.60 -8.45 -23.78
N ALA A 211 -3.63 -7.57 -23.52
CA ALA A 211 -2.33 -7.47 -24.18
C ALA A 211 -1.29 -7.00 -23.16
N ASP A 212 -0.02 -6.96 -23.54
CA ASP A 212 1.02 -6.40 -22.69
C ASP A 212 0.68 -4.95 -22.29
N ALA A 213 0.68 -4.70 -20.98
CA ALA A 213 0.29 -3.42 -20.41
C ALA A 213 1.33 -2.96 -19.39
N LYS A 214 1.65 -1.67 -19.40
CA LYS A 214 2.57 -1.03 -18.48
C LYS A 214 1.82 0.01 -17.66
N ILE A 215 1.75 -0.18 -16.34
CA ILE A 215 1.14 0.74 -15.39
C ILE A 215 2.21 1.77 -14.99
N SER A 216 2.08 2.99 -15.49
CA SER A 216 3.00 4.10 -15.20
C SER A 216 2.45 5.09 -14.16
N GLY A 217 1.13 5.12 -13.96
CA GLY A 217 0.51 6.05 -13.02
C GLY A 217 -0.84 5.56 -12.52
N ALA A 218 -1.17 5.96 -11.29
CA ALA A 218 -2.47 5.73 -10.70
C ALA A 218 -2.83 6.85 -9.73
N ARG A 219 -4.11 7.23 -9.69
CA ARG A 219 -4.63 8.22 -8.73
C ARG A 219 -6.11 8.04 -8.49
N PHE A 220 -6.55 8.29 -7.26
CA PHE A 220 -7.97 8.48 -6.97
C PHE A 220 -8.43 9.84 -7.48
N GLU A 221 -9.67 9.91 -7.97
CA GLU A 221 -10.33 11.14 -8.42
C GLU A 221 -11.67 11.27 -7.65
N LYS A 222 -11.96 12.47 -7.14
CA LYS A 222 -13.28 12.88 -6.60
C LYS A 222 -13.93 13.88 -7.56
N LYS A 223 -15.25 13.88 -7.64
CA LYS A 223 -16.06 14.88 -8.35
C LYS A 223 -16.06 16.24 -7.66
#